data_AF-A0A960QWY5-F1
#
_entry.id   AF-A0A960QWY5-F1
#
_cell.length_a   1.000
_cell.length_b   1.000
_cell.length_c   1.000
_cell.angle_alpha   90.00
_cell.angle_beta   90.00
_cell.angle_gamma   90.00
#
_symmetry.space_group_name_H-M   'P 1'
#
loop_
_entity.id
_entity.type
_entity.pdbx_description
1 polymer ?
#
loop_
_entity_poly.entity_id
_entity_poly.type
_entity_poly.pdbx_seq_one_letter_code
_entity_poly.pdbx_strand_id
1 'polypeptide(L)' 'VYSRVDVLLRSSDSEPFVLEVNTIPGMTESSLLPKAAAAAGMDYATLCLKIIELSLNFG' A
#
# COMPACT_ATOMS: atom_id res chain seq x y z
N VAL A 1 -8.49 -2.73 6.14
CA VAL A 1 -8.65 -1.41 5.49
C VAL A 1 -7.53 -1.14 4.48
N TYR A 2 -6.26 -1.36 4.83
CA TYR A 2 -5.12 -1.19 3.90
C TYR A 2 -4.03 -2.22 4.21
N SER A 3 -3.10 -2.44 3.27
CA SER A 3 -1.89 -3.25 3.42
C SER A 3 -0.85 -2.86 2.35
N ARG A 4 0.42 -3.26 2.54
CA ARG A 4 1.43 -3.31 1.47
C ARG A 4 1.62 -4.77 1.06
N VAL A 5 1.49 -5.07 -0.22
CA VAL A 5 1.72 -6.41 -0.77
C VAL A 5 2.98 -6.38 -1.60
N ASP A 6 3.96 -7.20 -1.22
CA ASP A 6 5.21 -7.30 -1.95
C ASP A 6 5.11 -8.46 -2.94
N VAL A 7 5.37 -8.16 -4.22
CA VAL A 7 5.23 -9.09 -5.33
C VAL A 7 6.56 -9.21 -6.07
N LEU A 8 6.96 -10.44 -6.36
CA LEU A 8 8.10 -10.75 -7.22
C LEU A 8 7.61 -11.28 -8.56
N LEU A 9 8.18 -10.78 -9.66
CA LEU A 9 7.93 -11.32 -11.00
C LEU A 9 8.99 -12.39 -11.30
N ARG A 10 8.56 -13.58 -11.69
CA ARG A 10 9.46 -14.66 -12.09
C ARG A 10 10.13 -14.33 -13.41
N SER A 11 11.45 -14.47 -13.48
CA SER A 11 12.24 -14.04 -14.64
C SER A 11 11.92 -14.76 -15.95
N SER A 12 11.36 -15.97 -15.91
CA SER A 12 11.11 -16.77 -17.12
C SER A 12 9.85 -16.37 -17.88
N ASP A 13 8.81 -15.91 -17.18
CA ASP A 13 7.46 -15.70 -17.73
C ASP A 13 6.77 -14.45 -17.17
N SER A 14 7.44 -13.69 -16.30
CA SER A 14 6.88 -12.54 -15.57
C SER A 14 5.66 -12.87 -14.71
N GLU A 15 5.47 -14.14 -14.34
CA GLU A 15 4.37 -14.52 -13.46
C GLU A 15 4.57 -13.89 -12.06
N PRO A 16 3.54 -13.25 -11.47
CA PRO A 16 3.66 -12.60 -10.17
C PRO A 16 3.49 -13.59 -9.00
N PHE A 17 4.36 -13.46 -7.99
CA PHE A 17 4.32 -14.20 -6.73
C PHE A 17 4.21 -13.25 -5.56
N VAL A 18 3.21 -13.45 -4.70
CA VAL A 18 3.11 -12.72 -3.43
C VAL A 18 4.16 -13.25 -2.47
N LEU A 19 5.02 -12.37 -1.98
CA LEU A 19 6.03 -12.68 -0.97
C LEU A 19 5.50 -12.45 0.44
N GLU A 20 4.95 -11.27 0.69
CA GLU A 20 4.39 -10.89 1.98
C GLU A 20 3.22 -9.92 1.85
N VAL A 21 2.36 -9.94 2.86
CA VAL A 21 1.30 -8.96 3.05
C VAL A 21 1.53 -8.28 4.40
N ASN A 22 2.02 -7.05 4.37
CA ASN A 22 2.17 -6.23 5.57
C ASN A 22 0.84 -5.57 5.90
N THR A 23 0.20 -6.04 6.96
CA THR A 23 -1.06 -5.46 7.46
C THR A 23 -0.83 -4.14 8.22
N ILE A 24 0.41 -3.88 8.67
CA ILE A 24 0.84 -2.61 9.26
C ILE A 24 2.14 -2.16 8.59
N PRO A 25 2.07 -1.61 7.37
CA PRO A 25 3.26 -1.11 6.69
C PRO A 25 3.78 0.18 7.34
N GLY A 26 5.05 0.51 7.09
CA GLY A 26 5.62 1.80 7.49
C GLY A 26 4.89 2.99 6.87
N MET A 27 4.74 4.07 7.64
CA MET A 27 3.98 5.28 7.28
C MET A 27 4.82 6.57 7.34
N THR A 28 6.15 6.47 7.44
CA THR A 28 7.04 7.64 7.38
C THR A 28 7.22 8.14 5.94
N GLU A 29 7.77 9.33 5.75
CA GLU A 29 8.08 9.88 4.41
C GLU A 29 8.99 8.96 3.57
N SER A 30 9.88 8.22 4.22
CA SER A 30 10.76 7.27 3.54
C SER A 30 10.11 5.92 3.23
N SER A 31 8.93 5.62 3.79
CA SER A 31 8.23 4.34 3.66
C SER A 31 7.59 4.15 2.28
N LEU A 32 7.45 2.89 1.87
CA LEU A 32 6.98 2.54 0.52
C LEU A 32 5.51 2.85 0.27
N LEU A 33 4.61 2.65 1.25
CA LEU A 33 3.18 2.89 1.05
C LEU A 33 2.88 4.39 0.80
N PRO A 34 3.37 5.34 1.62
CA PRO A 34 3.23 6.77 1.32
C PRO A 34 3.83 7.19 -0.03
N LYS A 35 5.00 6.65 -0.39
CA LYS A 35 5.63 6.92 -1.69
C LYS A 35 4.79 6.41 -2.87
N ALA A 36 4.22 5.21 -2.75
CA ALA A 36 3.33 4.65 -3.77
C ALA A 36 2.04 5.47 -3.92
N ALA A 37 1.45 5.91 -2.80
CA ALA A 37 0.28 6.79 -2.81
C ALA A 37 0.60 8.14 -3.50
N ALA A 38 1.72 8.76 -3.17
CA ALA A 38 2.16 10.00 -3.80
C ALA A 38 2.39 9.83 -5.31
N ALA A 39 3.00 8.73 -5.74
CA ALA A 39 3.16 8.39 -7.15
C ALA A 39 1.80 8.19 -7.88
N ALA A 40 0.77 7.76 -7.14
CA ALA A 40 -0.61 7.66 -7.61
C ALA A 40 -1.40 8.98 -7.49
N GLY A 41 -0.75 10.10 -7.14
CA GLY A 41 -1.38 11.42 -7.03
C GLY A 41 -2.09 11.68 -5.70
N MET A 42 -1.87 10.84 -4.69
CA MET A 42 -2.45 10.98 -3.36
C MET A 42 -1.38 11.43 -2.36
N ASP A 43 -1.51 12.66 -1.84
CA ASP A 43 -0.62 13.11 -0.77
C ASP A 43 -0.87 12.34 0.55
N TYR A 44 0.06 12.49 1.50
CA TYR A 44 0.01 11.75 2.76
C TYR A 44 -1.29 12.02 3.56
N ALA A 45 -1.74 13.27 3.60
CA ALA A 45 -2.96 13.64 4.31
C ALA A 45 -4.19 12.97 3.68
N THR A 46 -4.27 12.97 2.35
CA THR A 46 -5.34 12.32 1.59
C THR A 46 -5.33 10.81 1.80
N LEU A 47 -4.15 10.18 1.83
CA LEU A 47 -4.00 8.75 2.16
C LEU A 47 -4.56 8.43 3.56
N CYS A 48 -4.17 9.22 4.56
CA CYS A 48 -4.65 9.06 5.93
C CYS A 48 -6.17 9.23 6.03
N LEU A 49 -6.73 10.27 5.39
CA LEU A 49 -8.16 10.50 5.35
C LEU A 49 -8.90 9.35 4.68
N LYS A 50 -8.36 8.79 3.59
CA LYS A 50 -8.96 7.65 2.91
C LYS A 50 -8.99 6.40 3.78
N ILE A 51 -7.91 6.13 4.51
CA ILE A 51 -7.85 5.02 5.47
C ILE A 51 -8.88 5.22 6.59
N ILE A 52 -9.03 6.43 7.11
CA ILE A 52 -10.03 6.75 8.15
C ILE A 52 -11.44 6.52 7.62
N GLU A 53 -11.78 7.08 6.45
CA GLU A 53 -13.08 6.92 5.80
C GLU A 53 -13.45 5.42 5.64
N LEU A 54 -12.53 4.63 5.08
CA LEU A 54 -12.74 3.20 4.89
C LEU A 54 -12.84 2.42 6.20
N SER A 55 -12.21 2.89 7.27
CA SER A 55 -12.30 2.27 8.60
C SER A 55 -13.65 2.55 9.27
N LEU A 56 -14.22 3.74 9.05
CA LEU A 56 -15.52 4.14 9.60
C LEU A 56 -16.69 3.53 8.82
N ASN A 57 -16.49 3.22 7.54
CA ASN A 57 -17.49 2.58 6.69
C ASN A 57 -17.49 1.04 6.79
N PHE A 58 -16.71 0.48 7.72
CA PHE A 58 -16.76 -0.94 8.04
C PHE A 58 -18.00 -1.19 8.92
N GLY A 59 -19.06 -1.71 8.29
CA GLY A 59 -20.26 -2.22 8.99
C GLY A 59 -19.98 -3.56 9.65
#